data_AF-A0A317UH25-F1
#
_entry.id   AF-A0A317UH25-F1
#
_cell.length_a   1.000
_cell.length_b   1.000
_cell.length_c   1.000
_cell.angle_alpha   90.00
_cell.angle_beta   90.00
_cell.angle_gamma   90.00
#
_symmetry.space_group_name_H-M   'P 1'
#
loop_
_entity.id
_entity.type
_entity.pdbx_description
1 polymer ?
#
loop_
_entity_poly.entity_id
_entity_poly.type
_entity_poly.pdbx_seq_one_letter_code
_entity_poly.pdbx_strand_id
1 'polypeptide(L)'
;MATLKEIEKNYDKIRVDDILSYRSHAEQKHISVSEIDSMERILKEEKATQSMFIANTERPNDSEENKVYAYDLIAEALAYKKNDVLDWLKDEYSDRQLMITIPFDEYVGRGFVLDKKKGLIKEYETKDITLCLEKDLYSKTGFGLVTAYPELRNEERIQKTERDLSYVAKQTKTYKNATALGKAYILYRTNPQSKTIVKYKEDRYTGEEYILLQSKIRPKEGKPLKINTIKMNEDSITLRTSQYRDESGRGRPEPIETRLSEMAEERGFGNKFSVNLKDPEIQEKFSTIFKNACNAMRQVQNAIKAVQRDTLGRDEEMIDSVEEER
;
A
#
# COMPACT_ATOMS: atom_id res chain seq x y z
N MET A 1 -19.41 40.26 -1.98
CA MET A 1 -17.97 40.00 -2.16
C MET A 1 -17.27 40.69 -1.00
N ALA A 2 -16.55 39.96 -0.14
CA ALA A 2 -15.81 40.58 0.95
C ALA A 2 -14.53 41.20 0.39
N THR A 3 -14.19 42.42 0.81
CA THR A 3 -12.92 43.05 0.46
C THR A 3 -11.77 42.36 1.19
N LEU A 4 -10.54 42.44 0.65
CA LEU A 4 -9.34 41.92 1.34
C LEU A 4 -9.18 42.47 2.76
N LYS A 5 -9.54 43.75 2.98
CA LYS A 5 -9.54 44.37 4.32
C LYS A 5 -10.56 43.74 5.27
N GLU A 6 -11.74 43.36 4.77
CA GLU A 6 -12.76 42.67 5.57
C GLU A 6 -12.37 41.24 5.89
N ILE A 7 -11.73 40.54 4.94
CA ILE A 7 -11.17 39.19 5.14
C ILE A 7 -10.09 39.24 6.22
N GLU A 8 -9.12 40.14 6.10
CA GLU A 8 -8.03 40.31 7.07
C GLU A 8 -8.54 40.62 8.48
N LYS A 9 -9.54 41.51 8.60
CA LYS A 9 -10.17 41.86 9.89
C LYS A 9 -10.91 40.70 10.55
N ASN A 10 -11.47 39.78 9.75
CA ASN A 10 -12.30 38.68 10.25
C ASN A 10 -11.60 37.32 10.18
N TYR A 11 -10.32 37.26 9.78
CA TYR A 11 -9.61 36.01 9.57
C TYR A 11 -9.65 35.11 10.81
N ASP A 12 -9.42 35.67 12.00
CA ASP A 12 -9.41 34.92 13.27
C ASP A 12 -10.79 34.40 13.69
N LYS A 13 -11.86 34.74 12.94
CA LYS A 13 -13.23 34.26 13.17
C LYS A 13 -13.64 33.18 12.18
N ILE A 14 -12.81 32.86 11.19
CA ILE A 14 -13.09 31.84 10.18
C ILE A 14 -13.17 30.49 10.87
N ARG A 15 -14.27 29.77 10.64
CA ARG A 15 -14.43 28.38 11.04
C ARG A 15 -14.18 27.47 9.85
N VAL A 16 -13.85 26.20 10.11
CA VAL A 16 -13.65 25.21 9.05
C VAL A 16 -14.91 25.05 8.19
N ASP A 17 -16.09 25.10 8.80
CA ASP A 17 -17.36 25.07 8.06
C ASP A 17 -17.56 26.24 7.09
N ASP A 18 -16.93 27.40 7.34
CA ASP A 18 -17.03 28.57 6.46
C ASP A 18 -16.23 28.39 5.16
N ILE A 19 -15.22 27.51 5.17
CA ILE A 19 -14.32 27.26 4.04
C ILE A 19 -14.58 25.90 3.37
N LEU A 20 -15.45 25.06 3.95
CA LEU A 20 -15.89 23.83 3.34
C LEU A 20 -16.97 24.11 2.29
N SER A 21 -16.90 23.38 1.18
CA SER A 21 -17.91 23.40 0.14
C SER A 21 -18.17 22.00 -0.39
N TYR A 22 -19.24 21.83 -1.18
CA TYR A 22 -19.53 20.55 -1.87
C TYR A 22 -18.39 20.08 -2.80
N ARG A 23 -17.45 20.96 -3.15
CA ARG A 23 -16.26 20.64 -3.94
C ARG A 23 -15.09 20.15 -3.10
N SER A 24 -15.11 20.40 -1.79
CA SER A 24 -14.11 19.86 -0.89
C SER A 24 -14.21 18.35 -0.88
N HIS A 25 -13.06 17.70 -0.96
CA HIS A 25 -13.00 16.26 -0.79
C HIS A 25 -12.35 15.85 0.53
N ALA A 26 -12.00 16.79 1.42
CA ALA A 26 -11.39 16.50 2.71
C ALA A 26 -12.24 15.51 3.51
N GLU A 27 -13.54 15.81 3.66
CA GLU A 27 -14.44 15.03 4.50
C GLU A 27 -14.59 13.59 3.99
N GLN A 28 -14.98 13.44 2.73
CA GLN A 28 -15.21 12.13 2.10
C GLN A 28 -13.93 11.29 1.96
N LYS A 29 -12.76 11.90 1.77
CA LYS A 29 -11.54 11.17 1.41
C LYS A 29 -10.56 11.01 2.56
N HIS A 30 -10.64 11.79 3.64
CA HIS A 30 -9.59 11.85 4.66
C HIS A 30 -10.09 12.04 6.09
N ILE A 31 -11.30 12.57 6.31
CA ILE A 31 -11.81 12.83 7.67
C ILE A 31 -12.77 11.72 8.10
N SER A 32 -13.85 11.53 7.35
CA SER A 32 -14.93 10.59 7.70
C SER A 32 -14.77 9.23 6.99
N VAL A 33 -13.56 8.93 6.52
CA VAL A 33 -13.26 7.71 5.75
C VAL A 33 -12.86 6.57 6.69
N SER A 34 -13.43 5.38 6.47
CA SER A 34 -13.03 4.20 7.24
C SER A 34 -11.67 3.66 6.79
N GLU A 35 -11.05 2.85 7.65
CA GLU A 35 -9.84 2.10 7.29
C GLU A 35 -10.06 1.17 6.09
N ILE A 36 -11.25 0.56 6.02
CA ILE A 36 -11.60 -0.39 4.96
C ILE A 36 -11.70 0.35 3.63
N ASP A 37 -12.36 1.50 3.60
CA ASP A 37 -12.48 2.32 2.39
C ASP A 37 -11.13 2.88 1.96
N SER A 38 -10.29 3.29 2.91
CA SER A 38 -8.93 3.75 2.61
C SER A 38 -8.06 2.63 2.04
N MET A 39 -8.16 1.41 2.57
CA MET A 39 -7.46 0.25 2.03
C MET A 39 -8.00 -0.13 0.65
N GLU A 40 -9.33 -0.12 0.44
CA GLU A 40 -9.96 -0.38 -0.86
C GLU A 40 -9.40 0.55 -1.94
N ARG A 41 -9.22 1.85 -1.63
CA ARG A 41 -8.63 2.81 -2.56
C ARG A 41 -7.19 2.50 -2.91
N ILE A 42 -6.36 2.09 -1.95
CA ILE A 42 -4.98 1.66 -2.22
C ILE A 42 -4.96 0.39 -3.09
N LEU A 43 -5.80 -0.59 -2.78
CA LEU A 43 -5.84 -1.87 -3.49
C LEU A 43 -6.37 -1.73 -4.91
N LYS A 44 -7.44 -0.94 -5.10
CA LYS A 44 -8.16 -0.78 -6.38
C LYS A 44 -7.60 0.30 -7.28
N GLU A 45 -7.29 1.47 -6.72
CA GLU A 45 -6.85 2.65 -7.50
C GLU A 45 -5.31 2.71 -7.63
N GLU A 46 -4.58 1.81 -6.98
CA GLU A 46 -3.10 1.82 -6.88
C GLU A 46 -2.54 3.19 -6.44
N LYS A 47 -3.27 3.86 -5.54
CA LYS A 47 -2.84 5.11 -4.95
C LYS A 47 -1.55 4.92 -4.18
N ALA A 48 -0.65 5.89 -4.31
CA ALA A 48 0.64 5.86 -3.61
C ALA A 48 0.44 6.00 -2.09
N THR A 49 -0.48 6.87 -1.68
CA THR A 49 -0.78 7.15 -0.28
C THR A 49 -2.27 7.38 -0.08
N GLN A 50 -2.78 7.00 1.10
CA GLN A 50 -4.13 7.29 1.54
C GLN A 50 -4.14 7.39 3.07
N SER A 51 -4.40 8.60 3.58
CA SER A 51 -4.37 8.92 5.00
C SER A 51 -5.73 9.35 5.54
N MET A 52 -5.85 9.23 6.86
CA MET A 52 -7.00 9.59 7.67
C MET A 52 -6.58 10.25 8.97
N PHE A 53 -7.32 11.28 9.37
CA PHE A 53 -7.19 11.85 10.71
C PHE A 53 -7.69 10.83 11.74
N ILE A 54 -6.93 10.65 12.81
CA ILE A 54 -7.26 9.72 13.90
C ILE A 54 -7.14 10.47 15.22
N ALA A 55 -8.27 10.74 15.85
CA ALA A 55 -8.32 11.37 17.17
C ALA A 55 -7.94 10.38 18.28
N ASN A 56 -8.42 9.13 18.15
CA ASN A 56 -8.18 8.07 19.11
C ASN A 56 -7.73 6.80 18.38
N THR A 57 -6.52 6.34 18.67
CA THR A 57 -5.91 5.15 18.03
C THR A 57 -6.62 3.84 18.36
N GLU A 58 -7.34 3.78 19.49
CA GLU A 58 -8.17 2.63 19.88
C GLU A 58 -9.52 2.60 19.15
N ARG A 59 -9.99 3.76 18.67
CA ARG A 59 -11.26 3.91 17.93
C ARG A 59 -11.05 4.61 16.58
N PRO A 60 -10.21 4.06 15.70
CA PRO A 60 -9.78 4.74 14.47
C PRO A 60 -10.90 4.99 13.46
N ASN A 61 -12.04 4.32 13.59
CA ASN A 61 -13.19 4.46 12.71
C ASN A 61 -14.33 5.31 13.32
N ASP A 62 -14.09 6.00 14.44
CA ASP A 62 -15.05 6.97 15.01
C ASP A 62 -15.05 8.26 14.17
N SER A 63 -15.94 8.32 13.18
CA SER A 63 -15.94 9.41 12.19
C SER A 63 -16.26 10.76 12.80
N GLU A 64 -17.10 10.82 13.84
CA GLU A 64 -17.48 12.09 14.48
C GLU A 64 -16.33 12.63 15.33
N GLU A 65 -15.68 11.77 16.13
CA GLU A 65 -14.50 12.17 16.90
C GLU A 65 -13.34 12.61 15.99
N ASN A 66 -13.09 11.84 14.91
CA ASN A 66 -12.07 12.19 13.92
C ASN A 66 -12.39 13.50 13.18
N LYS A 67 -13.67 13.80 12.95
CA LYS A 67 -14.11 15.05 12.31
C LYS A 67 -13.85 16.26 13.17
N VAL A 68 -14.25 16.22 14.44
CA VAL A 68 -13.97 17.30 15.40
C VAL A 68 -12.47 17.55 15.48
N TYR A 69 -11.68 16.48 15.66
CA TYR A 69 -10.22 16.58 15.73
C TYR A 69 -9.58 17.15 14.46
N ALA A 70 -9.99 16.68 13.28
CA ALA A 70 -9.48 17.21 12.02
C ALA A 70 -9.81 18.71 11.86
N TYR A 71 -11.00 19.15 12.29
CA TYR A 71 -11.39 20.54 12.21
C TYR A 71 -10.54 21.42 13.14
N ASP A 72 -10.27 20.96 14.35
CA ASP A 72 -9.40 21.67 15.29
C ASP A 72 -7.98 21.83 14.72
N LEU A 73 -7.41 20.76 14.15
CA LEU A 73 -6.10 20.80 13.49
C LEU A 73 -6.08 21.73 12.28
N ILE A 74 -7.13 21.74 11.46
CA ILE A 74 -7.25 22.65 10.30
C ILE A 74 -7.35 24.11 10.77
N ALA A 75 -8.12 24.38 11.83
CA ALA A 75 -8.25 25.71 12.38
C ALA A 75 -6.91 26.22 12.96
N GLU A 76 -6.21 25.39 13.72
CA GLU A 76 -4.88 25.70 14.25
C GLU A 76 -3.88 25.95 13.12
N ALA A 77 -3.92 25.12 12.08
CA ALA A 77 -3.10 25.26 10.89
C ALA A 77 -3.30 26.60 10.18
N LEU A 78 -4.56 27.01 9.99
CA LEU A 78 -4.88 28.31 9.38
C LEU A 78 -4.44 29.48 10.27
N ALA A 79 -4.60 29.38 11.58
CA ALA A 79 -4.14 30.39 12.52
C ALA A 79 -2.60 30.52 12.47
N TYR A 80 -1.87 29.39 12.46
CA TYR A 80 -0.41 29.35 12.34
C TYR A 80 0.08 29.94 11.01
N LYS A 81 -0.68 29.77 9.93
CA LYS A 81 -0.33 30.19 8.57
C LYS A 81 -1.07 31.41 8.08
N LYS A 82 -1.65 32.19 8.99
CA LYS A 82 -2.45 33.38 8.69
C LYS A 82 -1.78 34.33 7.71
N ASN A 83 -0.54 34.73 8.00
CA ASN A 83 0.16 35.71 7.16
C ASN A 83 0.43 35.13 5.76
N ASP A 84 0.93 33.89 5.68
CA ASP A 84 1.18 33.19 4.41
C ASP A 84 -0.10 33.13 3.56
N VAL A 85 -1.26 32.83 4.16
CA VAL A 85 -2.55 32.78 3.46
C VAL A 85 -3.00 34.18 3.02
N LEU A 86 -2.88 35.19 3.86
CA LEU A 86 -3.27 36.56 3.53
C LEU A 86 -2.40 37.15 2.43
N ASP A 87 -1.09 36.91 2.46
CA ASP A 87 -0.16 37.36 1.43
C ASP A 87 -0.46 36.67 0.09
N TRP A 88 -0.74 35.37 0.10
CA TRP A 88 -1.20 34.64 -1.07
C TRP A 88 -2.52 35.19 -1.64
N LEU A 89 -3.48 35.57 -0.79
CA LEU A 89 -4.74 36.18 -1.25
C LEU A 89 -4.52 37.57 -1.88
N LYS A 90 -3.58 38.35 -1.35
CA LYS A 90 -3.24 39.70 -1.83
C LYS A 90 -2.50 39.69 -3.16
N ASP A 91 -1.68 38.67 -3.41
CA ASP A 91 -0.90 38.56 -4.64
C ASP A 91 -1.76 38.10 -5.83
N GLU A 92 -2.01 39.01 -6.78
CA GLU A 92 -2.78 38.71 -8.00
C GLU A 92 -2.08 37.73 -8.94
N TYR A 93 -0.75 37.60 -8.84
CA TYR A 93 0.06 36.72 -9.69
C TYR A 93 0.29 35.35 -9.09
N SER A 94 -0.11 35.12 -7.84
CA SER A 94 0.06 33.82 -7.20
C SER A 94 -0.83 32.75 -7.87
N ASP A 95 -0.43 31.50 -7.69
CA ASP A 95 -1.25 30.36 -8.11
C ASP A 95 -2.66 30.41 -7.49
N ARG A 96 -3.61 29.82 -8.21
CA ARG A 96 -5.00 29.69 -7.75
C ARG A 96 -5.14 28.83 -6.51
N GLN A 97 -4.21 27.90 -6.28
CA GLN A 97 -4.19 26.99 -5.14
C GLN A 97 -2.96 27.22 -4.27
N LEU A 98 -3.13 27.10 -2.97
CA LEU A 98 -2.06 27.16 -1.98
C LEU A 98 -2.00 25.82 -1.23
N MET A 99 -0.84 25.17 -1.32
CA MET A 99 -0.55 23.96 -0.56
C MET A 99 0.28 24.32 0.66
N ILE A 100 -0.16 23.94 1.85
CA ILE A 100 0.52 24.24 3.10
C ILE A 100 0.66 22.96 3.91
N THR A 101 1.90 22.59 4.23
CA THR A 101 2.19 21.48 5.15
C THR A 101 2.62 22.06 6.49
N ILE A 102 2.02 21.57 7.58
CA ILE A 102 2.24 22.09 8.92
C ILE A 102 2.61 20.92 9.85
N PRO A 103 3.72 21.05 10.60
CA PRO A 103 4.10 20.07 11.59
C PRO A 103 3.37 20.32 12.91
N PHE A 104 3.02 19.22 13.58
CA PHE A 104 2.54 19.16 14.96
C PHE A 104 3.52 18.36 15.83
N ASP A 105 3.39 18.48 17.15
CA ASP A 105 4.26 17.73 18.07
C ASP A 105 3.79 16.28 18.27
N GLU A 106 2.48 16.06 18.14
CA GLU A 106 1.82 14.75 18.28
C GLU A 106 1.41 14.16 16.93
N TYR A 107 1.12 12.86 16.92
CA TYR A 107 0.57 12.20 15.73
C TYR A 107 -0.85 12.69 15.46
N VAL A 108 -1.08 13.16 14.23
CA VAL A 108 -2.36 13.76 13.79
C VAL A 108 -3.22 12.79 13.00
N GLY A 109 -2.64 11.68 12.58
CA GLY A 109 -3.35 10.65 11.83
C GLY A 109 -2.42 9.58 11.32
N ARG A 110 -3.00 8.66 10.55
CA ARG A 110 -2.28 7.53 9.96
C ARG A 110 -2.76 7.24 8.56
N GLY A 111 -2.07 6.34 7.87
CA GLY A 111 -2.58 5.82 6.62
C GLY A 111 -1.65 4.84 5.95
N PHE A 112 -2.08 4.43 4.76
CA PHE A 112 -1.43 3.38 3.99
C PHE A 112 -0.57 3.98 2.89
N VAL A 113 0.65 3.46 2.76
CA VAL A 113 1.60 3.81 1.71
C VAL A 113 1.89 2.57 0.88
N LEU A 114 1.66 2.67 -0.44
CA LEU A 114 2.04 1.69 -1.44
C LEU A 114 3.43 2.01 -1.98
N ASP A 115 4.41 1.18 -1.63
CA ASP A 115 5.71 1.18 -2.31
C ASP A 115 5.53 0.60 -3.71
N LYS A 116 5.33 1.47 -4.71
CA LYS A 116 5.10 1.06 -6.11
C LYS A 116 6.26 0.23 -6.69
N LYS A 117 7.49 0.37 -6.17
CA LYS A 117 8.63 -0.41 -6.64
C LYS A 117 8.57 -1.84 -6.10
N LYS A 118 8.17 -2.00 -4.84
CA LYS A 118 8.11 -3.32 -4.18
C LYS A 118 6.74 -4.00 -4.27
N GLY A 119 5.69 -3.24 -4.56
CA GLY A 119 4.30 -3.68 -4.52
C GLY A 119 3.76 -3.90 -3.10
N LEU A 120 4.43 -3.38 -2.07
CA LEU A 120 4.09 -3.61 -0.66
C LEU A 120 3.30 -2.44 -0.09
N ILE A 121 2.36 -2.73 0.81
CA ILE A 121 1.51 -1.74 1.48
C ILE A 121 1.84 -1.78 2.96
N LYS A 122 2.19 -0.63 3.54
CA LYS A 122 2.48 -0.48 4.97
C LYS A 122 1.72 0.70 5.53
N GLU A 123 1.45 0.65 6.83
CA GLU A 123 0.83 1.74 7.55
C GLU A 123 1.88 2.59 8.26
N TYR A 124 1.62 3.90 8.25
CA TYR A 124 2.43 4.91 8.91
C TYR A 124 1.53 5.88 9.65
N GLU A 125 2.02 6.37 10.78
CA GLU A 125 1.50 7.52 11.50
C GLU A 125 2.32 8.75 11.13
N THR A 126 1.71 9.93 11.17
CA THR A 126 2.37 11.20 10.82
C THR A 126 2.01 12.31 11.78
N LYS A 127 2.95 13.23 11.95
CA LYS A 127 2.79 14.45 12.74
C LYS A 127 2.49 15.68 11.88
N ASP A 128 2.35 15.49 10.57
CA ASP A 128 2.17 16.58 9.63
C ASP A 128 0.78 16.51 9.00
N ILE A 129 0.16 17.66 8.78
CA ILE A 129 -1.02 17.79 7.92
C ILE A 129 -0.68 18.63 6.70
N THR A 130 -1.32 18.33 5.58
CA THR A 130 -1.28 19.15 4.37
C THR A 130 -2.67 19.69 4.07
N LEU A 131 -2.78 21.00 3.91
CA LEU A 131 -3.97 21.71 3.45
C LEU A 131 -3.79 22.13 1.99
N CYS A 132 -4.87 22.04 1.22
CA CYS A 132 -4.98 22.62 -0.11
C CYS A 132 -6.12 23.64 -0.10
N LEU A 133 -5.78 24.92 -0.22
CA LEU A 133 -6.73 26.02 -0.32
C LEU A 133 -6.85 26.46 -1.77
N GLU A 134 -8.01 26.96 -2.15
CA GLU A 134 -8.25 27.55 -3.47
C GLU A 134 -8.87 28.93 -3.33
N LYS A 135 -8.37 29.91 -4.10
CA LYS A 135 -8.94 31.26 -4.12
C LYS A 135 -10.41 31.21 -4.52
N ASP A 136 -11.24 31.81 -3.69
CA ASP A 136 -12.64 32.06 -3.97
C ASP A 136 -12.97 33.46 -3.47
N LEU A 137 -12.61 34.46 -4.28
CA LEU A 137 -12.79 35.87 -3.94
C LEU A 137 -14.27 36.27 -3.81
N TYR A 138 -15.20 35.41 -4.25
CA TYR A 138 -16.63 35.63 -4.11
C TYR A 138 -17.17 35.16 -2.76
N SER A 139 -16.46 34.25 -2.09
CA SER A 139 -16.77 33.80 -0.73
C SER A 139 -16.53 34.88 0.33
N LYS A 140 -17.04 34.66 1.55
CA LYS A 140 -16.84 35.56 2.69
C LYS A 140 -15.40 35.52 3.23
N THR A 141 -14.71 34.41 3.03
CA THR A 141 -13.36 34.13 3.51
C THR A 141 -12.29 34.46 2.48
N GLY A 142 -12.66 34.57 1.20
CA GLY A 142 -11.75 34.76 0.07
C GLY A 142 -11.14 33.46 -0.47
N PHE A 143 -11.40 32.32 0.18
CA PHE A 143 -10.87 31.01 -0.19
C PHE A 143 -11.74 29.88 0.33
N GLY A 144 -11.65 28.72 -0.34
CA GLY A 144 -12.22 27.46 0.11
C GLY A 144 -11.15 26.41 0.36
N LEU A 145 -11.47 25.44 1.23
CA LEU A 145 -10.68 24.23 1.44
C LEU A 145 -11.01 23.22 0.33
N VAL A 146 -10.03 22.87 -0.49
CA VAL A 146 -10.14 21.82 -1.51
C VAL A 146 -9.98 20.44 -0.88
N THR A 147 -8.96 20.29 -0.03
CA THR A 147 -8.72 19.06 0.73
C THR A 147 -7.80 19.34 1.92
N ALA A 148 -7.89 18.49 2.94
CA ALA A 148 -6.94 18.40 4.05
C ALA A 148 -6.64 16.92 4.29
N TYR A 149 -5.39 16.57 4.58
CA TYR A 149 -5.01 15.20 4.87
C TYR A 149 -3.72 15.13 5.71
N PRO A 150 -3.57 14.10 6.57
CA PRO A 150 -2.28 13.81 7.19
C PRO A 150 -1.22 13.46 6.13
N GLU A 151 -0.05 14.06 6.20
CA GLU A 151 1.01 13.95 5.19
C GLU A 151 1.86 12.70 5.39
N LEU A 152 1.94 11.83 4.38
CA LEU A 152 2.66 10.54 4.46
C LEU A 152 3.93 10.48 3.59
N ARG A 153 4.30 11.58 2.94
CA ARG A 153 5.48 11.63 2.05
C ARG A 153 6.73 12.18 2.74
N ASN A 154 6.58 12.79 3.91
CA ASN A 154 7.70 13.30 4.68
C ASN A 154 8.33 12.17 5.52
N GLU A 155 9.32 11.47 4.94
CA GLU A 155 9.95 10.29 5.58
C GLU A 155 10.56 10.58 6.96
N GLU A 156 10.95 11.83 7.25
CA GLU A 156 11.53 12.23 8.53
C GLU A 156 10.48 12.42 9.64
N ARG A 157 9.20 12.55 9.27
CA ARG A 157 8.10 12.89 10.20
C ARG A 157 6.98 11.85 10.22
N ILE A 158 7.22 10.70 9.60
CA ILE A 158 6.34 9.54 9.67
C ILE A 158 6.99 8.40 10.43
N GLN A 159 6.17 7.58 11.08
CA GLN A 159 6.61 6.37 11.76
C GLN A 159 5.79 5.17 11.30
N LYS A 160 6.47 4.08 10.95
CA LYS A 160 5.80 2.83 10.57
C LYS A 160 5.19 2.16 11.81
N THR A 161 3.92 1.75 11.72
CA THR A 161 3.19 1.17 12.87
C THR A 161 3.46 -0.32 13.10
N GLU A 162 4.06 -1.01 12.11
CA GLU A 162 4.25 -2.47 12.08
C GLU A 162 2.96 -3.31 12.22
N ARG A 163 1.78 -2.67 12.14
CA ARG A 163 0.48 -3.36 12.25
C ARG A 163 0.27 -4.35 11.11
N ASP A 164 -0.32 -5.51 11.44
CA ASP A 164 -0.80 -6.44 10.43
C ASP A 164 -2.11 -5.93 9.80
N LEU A 165 -2.02 -5.59 8.52
CA LEU A 165 -3.14 -5.02 7.77
C LEU A 165 -4.03 -6.09 7.13
N SER A 166 -3.75 -7.38 7.35
CA SER A 166 -4.51 -8.50 6.79
C SER A 166 -5.99 -8.45 7.17
N TYR A 167 -6.31 -8.09 8.42
CA TYR A 167 -7.70 -7.97 8.89
C TYR A 167 -8.49 -6.89 8.11
N VAL A 168 -7.89 -5.72 7.90
CA VAL A 168 -8.51 -4.63 7.13
C VAL A 168 -8.63 -5.03 5.66
N ALA A 169 -7.56 -5.59 5.09
CA ALA A 169 -7.53 -6.01 3.69
C ALA A 169 -8.62 -7.06 3.38
N LYS A 170 -8.84 -8.05 4.26
CA LYS A 170 -9.87 -9.10 4.08
C LYS A 170 -11.29 -8.55 3.97
N GLN A 171 -11.56 -7.36 4.51
CA GLN A 171 -12.89 -6.75 4.51
C GLN A 171 -13.20 -5.96 3.24
N THR A 172 -12.16 -5.59 2.47
CA THR A 172 -12.28 -4.83 1.21
C THR A 172 -13.01 -5.62 0.12
N LYS A 173 -13.70 -4.93 -0.79
CA LYS A 173 -14.36 -5.54 -1.96
C LYS A 173 -13.31 -6.11 -2.91
N THR A 174 -12.19 -5.41 -3.09
CA THR A 174 -11.07 -5.87 -3.92
C THR A 174 -10.55 -7.23 -3.45
N TYR A 175 -10.38 -7.44 -2.14
CA TYR A 175 -9.99 -8.76 -1.61
C TYR A 175 -11.09 -9.81 -1.80
N LYS A 176 -12.34 -9.48 -1.45
CA LYS A 176 -13.46 -10.44 -1.51
C LYS A 176 -13.67 -10.98 -2.92
N ASN A 177 -13.52 -10.14 -3.94
CA ASN A 177 -13.71 -10.46 -5.35
C ASN A 177 -12.47 -11.05 -6.04
N ALA A 178 -11.31 -11.06 -5.38
CA ALA A 178 -10.11 -11.65 -5.94
C ALA A 178 -10.16 -13.18 -5.94
N THR A 179 -9.44 -13.80 -6.89
CA THR A 179 -9.18 -15.25 -6.90
C THR A 179 -8.42 -15.66 -5.65
N ALA A 180 -8.33 -16.97 -5.36
CA ALA A 180 -7.59 -17.45 -4.19
C ALA A 180 -6.11 -17.02 -4.23
N LEU A 181 -5.48 -17.06 -5.41
CA LEU A 181 -4.13 -16.55 -5.57
C LEU A 181 -4.04 -15.02 -5.48
N GLY A 182 -5.01 -14.28 -6.02
CA GLY A 182 -5.11 -12.83 -5.85
C GLY A 182 -5.25 -12.40 -4.39
N LYS A 183 -6.06 -13.12 -3.60
CA LYS A 183 -6.19 -12.95 -2.15
C LYS A 183 -4.86 -13.21 -1.44
N ALA A 184 -4.18 -14.31 -1.76
CA ALA A 184 -2.87 -14.62 -1.19
C ALA A 184 -1.83 -13.55 -1.51
N TYR A 185 -1.85 -13.02 -2.73
CA TYR A 185 -1.02 -11.88 -3.11
C TYR A 185 -1.34 -10.67 -2.24
N ILE A 186 -2.61 -10.27 -2.09
CA ILE A 186 -3.01 -9.13 -1.23
C ILE A 186 -2.50 -9.31 0.20
N LEU A 187 -2.70 -10.48 0.82
CA LEU A 187 -2.20 -10.77 2.17
C LEU A 187 -0.67 -10.64 2.27
N TYR A 188 0.06 -11.12 1.26
CA TYR A 188 1.51 -10.98 1.22
C TYR A 188 1.93 -9.50 1.25
N ARG A 189 1.31 -8.64 0.45
CA ARG A 189 1.70 -7.22 0.33
C ARG A 189 1.28 -6.39 1.53
N THR A 190 0.24 -6.78 2.25
CA THR A 190 -0.25 -6.11 3.46
C THR A 190 0.39 -6.64 4.75
N ASN A 191 1.15 -7.73 4.67
CA ASN A 191 1.88 -8.26 5.83
C ASN A 191 3.06 -7.35 6.18
N PRO A 192 3.22 -6.89 7.44
CA PRO A 192 4.24 -5.93 7.87
C PRO A 192 5.67 -6.47 7.71
N GLN A 193 5.85 -7.79 7.78
CA GLN A 193 7.14 -8.49 7.66
C GLN A 193 7.56 -8.79 6.22
N SER A 194 6.69 -8.61 5.23
CA SER A 194 7.06 -8.74 3.81
C SER A 194 8.02 -7.63 3.40
N LYS A 195 9.13 -8.00 2.77
CA LYS A 195 10.21 -7.07 2.34
C LYS A 195 10.60 -7.23 0.87
N THR A 196 10.25 -8.37 0.27
CA THR A 196 10.75 -8.77 -1.04
C THR A 196 9.75 -8.40 -2.12
N ILE A 197 10.27 -8.02 -3.29
CA ILE A 197 9.45 -7.67 -4.45
C ILE A 197 8.85 -8.95 -5.02
N VAL A 198 7.54 -8.98 -5.08
CA VAL A 198 6.75 -10.07 -5.64
C VAL A 198 5.71 -9.47 -6.56
N LYS A 199 5.42 -10.13 -7.68
CA LYS A 199 4.46 -9.67 -8.67
C LYS A 199 3.36 -10.69 -8.86
N TYR A 200 2.13 -10.22 -8.98
CA TYR A 200 1.02 -11.02 -9.46
C TYR A 200 0.90 -10.90 -10.98
N LYS A 201 0.72 -12.02 -11.67
CA LYS A 201 0.62 -12.06 -13.12
C LYS A 201 -0.34 -13.15 -13.57
N GLU A 202 -0.83 -12.99 -14.78
CA GLU A 202 -1.59 -14.00 -15.51
C GLU A 202 -0.79 -14.38 -16.76
N ASP A 203 -0.73 -15.67 -17.06
CA ASP A 203 -0.17 -16.15 -18.31
C ASP A 203 -1.10 -15.82 -19.47
N ARG A 204 -0.59 -15.14 -20.50
CA ARG A 204 -1.42 -14.64 -21.61
C ARG A 204 -1.99 -15.74 -22.50
N TYR A 205 -1.44 -16.94 -22.45
CA TYR A 205 -1.86 -18.05 -23.31
C TYR A 205 -2.75 -19.03 -22.57
N THR A 206 -2.46 -19.29 -21.29
CA THR A 206 -3.24 -20.26 -20.49
C THR A 206 -4.28 -19.61 -19.59
N GLY A 207 -4.21 -18.28 -19.37
CA GLY A 207 -5.00 -17.59 -18.36
C GLY A 207 -4.61 -17.96 -16.92
N GLU A 208 -3.53 -18.74 -16.75
CA GLU A 208 -3.14 -19.23 -15.44
C GLU A 208 -2.50 -18.11 -14.62
N GLU A 209 -3.05 -17.86 -13.44
CA GLU A 209 -2.53 -16.88 -12.50
C GLU A 209 -1.33 -17.43 -11.73
N TYR A 210 -0.34 -16.58 -11.49
CA TYR A 210 0.83 -16.93 -10.71
C TYR A 210 1.43 -15.72 -9.98
N ILE A 211 2.08 -16.01 -8.86
CA ILE A 211 2.90 -15.09 -8.12
C ILE A 211 4.36 -15.31 -8.52
N LEU A 212 5.02 -14.24 -8.96
CA LEU A 212 6.38 -14.23 -9.47
C LEU A 212 7.32 -13.50 -8.52
N LEU A 213 8.34 -14.20 -8.07
CA LEU A 213 9.47 -13.65 -7.33
C LEU A 213 10.72 -13.68 -8.20
N GLN A 214 11.39 -12.54 -8.34
CA GLN A 214 12.66 -12.45 -9.06
C GLN A 214 13.77 -12.01 -8.11
N SER A 215 14.84 -12.80 -8.05
CA SER A 215 16.03 -12.48 -7.26
C SER A 215 17.25 -12.38 -8.17
N LYS A 216 17.86 -11.19 -8.22
CA LYS A 216 19.10 -10.97 -8.95
C LYS A 216 20.27 -11.51 -8.12
N ILE A 217 21.07 -12.37 -8.73
CA ILE A 217 22.32 -12.87 -8.17
C ILE A 217 23.42 -12.08 -8.86
N ARG A 218 24.04 -11.15 -8.14
CA ARG A 218 25.24 -10.47 -8.62
C ARG A 218 26.43 -11.38 -8.31
N PRO A 219 27.04 -12.02 -9.33
CA PRO A 219 28.27 -12.77 -9.09
C PRO A 219 29.43 -11.80 -8.81
N LYS A 220 30.61 -12.36 -8.51
CA LYS A 220 31.85 -11.58 -8.44
C LYS A 220 32.08 -10.80 -9.74
N GLU A 221 32.77 -9.67 -9.64
CA GLU A 221 33.19 -8.81 -10.76
C GLU A 221 33.78 -9.66 -11.91
N GLY A 222 33.45 -9.34 -13.16
CA GLY A 222 33.89 -10.13 -14.31
C GLY A 222 32.95 -11.29 -14.70
N LYS A 223 31.79 -11.46 -14.04
CA LYS A 223 30.86 -12.58 -14.31
C LYS A 223 29.45 -12.14 -14.70
N PRO A 224 28.80 -12.82 -15.65
CA PRO A 224 27.48 -12.39 -16.12
C PRO A 224 26.40 -12.46 -15.04
N LEU A 225 25.51 -11.45 -15.03
CA LEU A 225 24.43 -11.37 -14.06
C LEU A 225 23.50 -12.59 -14.16
N LYS A 226 23.11 -13.15 -13.01
CA LYS A 226 22.14 -14.25 -12.94
C LYS A 226 20.84 -13.77 -12.29
N ILE A 227 19.73 -14.39 -12.68
CA ILE A 227 18.40 -14.18 -12.10
C ILE A 227 17.78 -15.52 -11.76
N ASN A 228 17.33 -15.64 -10.51
CA ASN A 228 16.39 -16.66 -10.11
C ASN A 228 14.97 -16.13 -10.31
N THR A 229 14.15 -16.89 -11.01
CA THR A 229 12.72 -16.64 -11.18
C THR A 229 11.96 -17.77 -10.52
N ILE A 230 11.16 -17.43 -9.50
CA ILE A 230 10.31 -18.37 -8.77
C ILE A 230 8.87 -18.07 -9.14
N LYS A 231 8.21 -19.00 -9.82
CA LYS A 231 6.78 -18.97 -10.14
C LYS A 231 6.05 -19.82 -9.10
N MET A 232 5.06 -19.23 -8.45
CA MET A 232 4.24 -19.88 -7.42
C MET A 232 2.77 -19.77 -7.84
N ASN A 233 2.06 -20.88 -7.86
CA ASN A 233 0.60 -20.92 -7.89
C ASN A 233 0.13 -21.79 -6.69
N GLU A 234 -1.13 -22.18 -6.66
CA GLU A 234 -1.68 -22.98 -5.56
C GLU A 234 -1.04 -24.37 -5.46
N ASP A 235 -0.72 -24.96 -6.62
CA ASP A 235 -0.30 -26.35 -6.72
C ASP A 235 1.19 -26.55 -6.98
N SER A 236 1.96 -25.50 -7.22
CA SER A 236 3.34 -25.64 -7.72
C SER A 236 4.21 -24.45 -7.38
N ILE A 237 5.48 -24.76 -7.20
CA ILE A 237 6.53 -23.76 -7.00
C ILE A 237 7.71 -24.16 -7.87
N THR A 238 7.94 -23.39 -8.91
CA THR A 238 9.00 -23.67 -9.87
C THR A 238 10.06 -22.59 -9.82
N LEU A 239 11.32 -23.00 -9.74
CA LEU A 239 12.50 -22.15 -9.82
C LEU A 239 13.18 -22.36 -11.17
N ARG A 240 13.46 -21.25 -11.85
CA ARG A 240 14.30 -21.20 -13.04
C ARG A 240 15.44 -20.23 -12.82
N THR A 241 16.66 -20.67 -13.12
CA THR A 241 17.82 -19.78 -13.15
C THR A 241 18.11 -19.38 -14.58
N SER A 242 18.37 -18.10 -14.80
CA SER A 242 18.77 -17.58 -16.12
C SER A 242 19.96 -16.64 -15.97
N GLN A 243 20.76 -16.53 -17.01
CA GLN A 243 21.98 -15.73 -17.04
C GLN A 243 21.95 -14.77 -18.22
N TYR A 244 22.37 -13.53 -18.00
CA TYR A 244 22.62 -12.59 -19.10
C TYR A 244 23.92 -12.93 -19.83
N ARG A 245 24.10 -12.40 -21.03
CA ARG A 245 25.37 -12.57 -21.76
C ARG A 245 26.54 -11.89 -21.05
N ASP A 246 26.28 -10.76 -20.41
CA ASP A 246 27.30 -9.94 -19.77
C ASP A 246 26.85 -9.41 -18.39
N GLU A 247 27.73 -8.66 -17.74
CA GLU A 247 27.51 -8.03 -16.44
C GLU A 247 26.52 -6.86 -16.47
N SER A 248 26.30 -6.26 -17.64
CA SER A 248 25.43 -5.09 -17.78
C SER A 248 23.96 -5.43 -17.52
N GLY A 249 23.59 -6.71 -17.59
CA GLY A 249 22.21 -7.16 -17.46
C GLY A 249 21.32 -6.67 -18.60
N ARG A 250 21.91 -6.30 -19.74
CA ARG A 250 21.20 -5.93 -20.96
C ARG A 250 20.87 -7.16 -21.79
N GLY A 251 19.76 -7.11 -22.52
CA GLY A 251 19.28 -8.19 -23.37
C GLY A 251 18.38 -9.21 -22.64
N ARG A 252 18.10 -10.33 -23.30
CA ARG A 252 17.26 -11.40 -22.75
C ARG A 252 18.15 -12.41 -22.00
N PRO A 253 17.88 -12.71 -20.72
CA PRO A 253 18.63 -13.75 -20.03
C PRO A 253 18.23 -15.13 -20.56
N GLU A 254 19.21 -16.01 -20.70
CA GLU A 254 19.02 -17.38 -21.18
C GLU A 254 18.98 -18.36 -20.01
N PRO A 255 18.14 -19.40 -20.06
CA PRO A 255 18.08 -20.42 -19.02
C PRO A 255 19.41 -21.15 -18.92
N ILE A 256 19.86 -21.40 -17.69
CA ILE A 256 21.08 -22.16 -17.47
C ILE A 256 20.79 -23.35 -16.57
N GLU A 257 21.53 -24.42 -16.81
CA GLU A 257 21.62 -25.55 -15.91
C GLU A 257 22.38 -25.15 -14.64
N THR A 258 21.95 -25.70 -13.51
CA THR A 258 22.52 -25.44 -12.19
C THR A 258 22.56 -26.75 -11.41
N ARG A 259 23.40 -26.82 -10.39
CA ARG A 259 23.41 -27.96 -9.48
C ARG A 259 22.03 -28.27 -8.87
N LEU A 260 21.20 -27.25 -8.65
CA LEU A 260 19.83 -27.45 -8.17
C LEU A 260 18.93 -28.12 -9.24
N SER A 261 19.11 -27.79 -10.52
CA SER A 261 18.34 -28.43 -11.61
C SER A 261 18.82 -29.84 -11.92
N GLU A 262 20.12 -30.10 -11.86
CA GLU A 262 20.70 -31.45 -11.94
C GLU A 262 20.13 -32.34 -10.82
N MET A 263 20.21 -31.89 -9.57
CA MET A 263 19.63 -32.61 -8.42
C MET A 263 18.11 -32.82 -8.55
N ALA A 264 17.39 -31.85 -9.12
CA ALA A 264 15.95 -31.95 -9.33
C ALA A 264 15.60 -32.98 -10.41
N GLU A 265 16.36 -33.02 -11.50
CA GLU A 265 16.19 -33.97 -12.60
C GLU A 265 16.46 -35.40 -12.13
N GLU A 266 17.57 -35.64 -11.41
CA GLU A 266 17.92 -36.95 -10.82
C GLU A 266 16.81 -37.50 -9.90
N ARG A 267 16.06 -36.61 -9.24
CA ARG A 267 15.00 -36.97 -8.30
C ARG A 267 13.60 -36.94 -8.92
N GLY A 268 13.46 -36.59 -10.19
CA GLY A 268 12.16 -36.48 -10.86
C GLY A 268 11.32 -35.25 -10.45
N PHE A 269 11.94 -34.26 -9.80
CA PHE A 269 11.32 -33.00 -9.37
C PHE A 269 11.71 -31.82 -10.27
N GLY A 270 12.08 -32.07 -11.52
CA GLY A 270 12.48 -31.01 -12.42
C GLY A 270 12.98 -31.50 -13.76
N ASN A 271 13.59 -30.58 -14.48
CA ASN A 271 14.36 -30.85 -15.68
C ASN A 271 15.61 -29.97 -15.68
N LYS A 272 16.45 -30.16 -16.69
CA LYS A 272 17.68 -29.40 -16.95
C LYS A 272 17.65 -27.90 -16.62
N PHE A 273 16.51 -27.22 -16.80
CA PHE A 273 16.39 -25.77 -16.59
C PHE A 273 15.32 -25.35 -15.58
N SER A 274 14.64 -26.29 -14.93
CA SER A 274 13.50 -26.00 -14.05
C SER A 274 13.46 -26.93 -12.85
N VAL A 275 13.30 -26.35 -11.67
CA VAL A 275 13.28 -27.05 -10.39
C VAL A 275 11.92 -26.90 -9.73
N ASN A 276 11.27 -27.99 -9.36
CA ASN A 276 10.12 -27.98 -8.48
C ASN A 276 10.60 -27.93 -7.01
N LEU A 277 10.28 -26.86 -6.30
CA LEU A 277 10.72 -26.62 -4.92
C LEU A 277 9.84 -27.31 -3.87
N LYS A 278 9.03 -28.31 -4.26
CA LYS A 278 8.27 -29.15 -3.33
C LYS A 278 9.10 -30.25 -2.66
N ASP A 279 10.20 -30.69 -3.26
CA ASP A 279 11.09 -31.68 -2.64
C ASP A 279 11.81 -31.06 -1.43
N PRO A 280 11.74 -31.67 -0.22
CA PRO A 280 12.33 -31.11 0.99
C PRO A 280 13.84 -30.90 0.93
N GLU A 281 14.59 -31.80 0.30
CA GLU A 281 16.06 -31.72 0.18
C GLU A 281 16.48 -30.60 -0.77
N ILE A 282 15.80 -30.48 -1.91
CA ILE A 282 15.99 -29.38 -2.86
C ILE A 282 15.64 -28.05 -2.19
N GLN A 283 14.55 -28.01 -1.42
CA GLN A 283 14.12 -26.82 -0.70
C GLN A 283 15.12 -26.41 0.39
N GLU A 284 15.68 -27.38 1.13
CA GLU A 284 16.73 -27.14 2.12
C GLU A 284 17.97 -26.54 1.46
N LYS A 285 18.42 -27.13 0.35
CA LYS A 285 19.58 -26.63 -0.40
C LYS A 285 19.33 -25.23 -0.96
N PHE A 286 18.14 -24.99 -1.51
CA PHE A 286 17.71 -23.68 -1.98
C PHE A 286 17.71 -22.65 -0.83
N SER A 287 17.18 -23.01 0.34
CA SER A 287 17.09 -22.11 1.50
C SER A 287 18.45 -21.69 2.05
N THR A 288 19.44 -22.59 1.98
CA THR A 288 20.83 -22.33 2.39
C THR A 288 21.49 -21.30 1.48
N ILE A 289 21.22 -21.37 0.17
CA ILE A 289 21.87 -20.51 -0.83
C ILE A 289 21.12 -19.17 -0.99
N PHE A 290 19.79 -19.19 -0.93
CA PHE A 290 18.92 -18.07 -1.29
C PHE A 290 17.94 -17.70 -0.16
N LYS A 291 18.46 -17.51 1.06
CA LYS A 291 17.68 -17.26 2.29
C LYS A 291 16.54 -16.23 2.14
N ASN A 292 16.82 -15.06 1.55
CA ASN A 292 15.82 -14.00 1.40
C ASN A 292 14.69 -14.39 0.43
N ALA A 293 15.03 -15.07 -0.68
CA ALA A 293 14.04 -15.54 -1.64
C ALA A 293 13.19 -16.67 -1.03
N CYS A 294 13.82 -17.58 -0.28
CA CYS A 294 13.13 -18.64 0.45
C CYS A 294 12.15 -18.09 1.50
N ASN A 295 12.55 -17.07 2.27
CA ASN A 295 11.67 -16.42 3.24
C ASN A 295 10.44 -15.80 2.57
N ALA A 296 10.63 -15.08 1.47
CA ALA A 296 9.52 -14.49 0.72
C ALA A 296 8.61 -15.57 0.11
N MET A 297 9.18 -16.63 -0.47
CA MET A 297 8.44 -17.78 -0.96
C MET A 297 7.59 -18.42 0.14
N ARG A 298 8.15 -18.66 1.32
CA ARG A 298 7.41 -19.21 2.47
C ARG A 298 6.28 -18.29 2.94
N GLN A 299 6.49 -16.98 2.96
CA GLN A 299 5.44 -16.01 3.28
C GLN A 299 4.29 -16.08 2.27
N VAL A 300 4.58 -16.17 0.97
CA VAL A 300 3.57 -16.37 -0.09
C VAL A 300 2.84 -17.71 0.10
N GLN A 301 3.56 -18.81 0.33
CA GLN A 301 2.95 -20.12 0.59
C GLN A 301 2.03 -20.10 1.81
N ASN A 302 2.44 -19.43 2.88
CA ASN A 302 1.61 -19.29 4.09
C ASN A 302 0.34 -18.48 3.80
N ALA A 303 0.43 -17.43 2.97
CA ALA A 303 -0.73 -16.68 2.53
C ALA A 303 -1.69 -17.53 1.68
N ILE A 304 -1.17 -18.34 0.75
CA ILE A 304 -1.98 -19.29 -0.05
C ILE A 304 -2.71 -20.27 0.87
N LYS A 305 -1.99 -20.90 1.81
CA LYS A 305 -2.57 -21.83 2.78
C LYS A 305 -3.62 -21.18 3.68
N ALA A 306 -3.39 -19.94 4.10
CA ALA A 306 -4.36 -19.20 4.91
C ALA A 306 -5.67 -18.96 4.15
N VAL A 307 -5.59 -18.57 2.87
CA VAL A 307 -6.78 -18.41 2.02
C VAL A 307 -7.51 -19.73 1.81
N GLN A 308 -6.78 -20.84 1.57
CA GLN A 308 -7.38 -22.16 1.39
C GLN A 308 -8.14 -22.63 2.64
N ARG A 309 -7.57 -22.41 3.84
CA ARG A 309 -8.23 -22.72 5.12
C ARG A 309 -9.49 -21.88 5.34
N ASP A 310 -9.42 -20.58 5.05
CA ASP A 310 -10.56 -19.67 5.19
C ASP A 310 -11.74 -20.08 4.26
N THR A 311 -11.44 -20.70 3.11
CA THR A 311 -12.48 -21.25 2.22
C THR A 311 -13.08 -22.52 2.79
N LEU A 312 -12.25 -23.48 3.21
CA LEU A 312 -12.72 -24.76 3.76
C LEU A 312 -13.56 -24.60 5.03
N GLY A 313 -13.16 -23.71 5.96
CA GLY A 313 -13.92 -23.46 7.18
C GLY A 313 -15.30 -22.83 6.95
N ARG A 314 -15.50 -22.13 5.83
CA ARG A 314 -16.84 -21.61 5.45
C ARG A 314 -17.73 -22.68 4.85
N ASP A 315 -17.13 -23.64 4.14
CA ASP A 315 -17.87 -24.76 3.55
C ASP A 315 -18.33 -25.72 4.66
N GLU A 316 -17.53 -25.92 5.71
CA GLU A 316 -17.93 -26.70 6.91
C GLU A 316 -19.06 -26.02 7.71
N GLU A 317 -18.98 -24.70 7.98
CA GLU A 317 -20.08 -23.96 8.66
C GLU A 317 -21.39 -23.96 7.85
N MET A 318 -21.31 -23.95 6.50
CA MET A 318 -22.50 -24.08 5.65
C MET A 318 -23.13 -25.47 5.73
N ILE A 319 -22.33 -26.53 5.82
CA ILE A 319 -22.84 -27.90 5.94
C ILE A 319 -23.59 -28.08 7.28
N ASP A 320 -23.03 -27.59 8.38
CA ASP A 320 -23.66 -27.66 9.70
C ASP A 320 -24.98 -26.86 9.75
N SER A 321 -25.04 -25.70 9.10
CA SER A 321 -26.28 -24.89 9.02
C SER A 321 -27.41 -25.53 8.21
N VAL A 322 -27.07 -26.41 7.26
CA VAL A 322 -28.06 -27.14 6.43
C VAL A 322 -28.52 -28.42 7.13
N GLU A 323 -27.72 -28.98 8.03
CA GLU A 323 -28.10 -30.13 8.86
C GLU A 323 -28.96 -29.75 10.07
N GLU A 324 -28.84 -28.52 10.61
CA GLU A 324 -29.73 -28.02 11.67
C GLU A 324 -31.14 -27.62 11.16
N GLU A 325 -31.34 -27.45 9.85
CA GLU A 325 -32.64 -27.16 9.22
C GLU A 325 -33.39 -28.40 8.69
N ARG A 326 -32.98 -29.63 9.03
CA ARG A 326 -33.64 -30.89 8.66
C ARG A 326 -34.24 -31.65 9.84
#